data_AF-A0A9P5S9A1-F1
#
_entry.id   AF-A0A9P5S9A1-F1
#
_cell.length_a   1.000
_cell.length_b   1.000
_cell.length_c   1.000
_cell.angle_alpha   90.00
_cell.angle_beta   90.00
_cell.angle_gamma   90.00
#
_symmetry.space_group_name_H-M   'P 1'
#
loop_
_entity.id
_entity.type
_entity.pdbx_description
1 polymer ?
#
loop_
_entity_poly.entity_id
_entity_poly.type
_entity_poly.pdbx_seq_one_letter_code
_entity_poly.pdbx_strand_id
1 'polypeptide(L)'
;GKEFLWNAANEKTHIFIVVNRFDSIRDKERCKRVILDQIKQLSAKTYEDADELVHFVSAGSCLPEVIQGGDLPADFMRLEECLRSFVLEKRCKSKLAPAKVYLENILSDVSVLSESNRQMAAEELAKVRLELERGEPEYQETLVRREMVLEKVDRLAEETCTLIDTMTREKLINAADDIENSASALVPWNGLLHIWQYASDLRYVMADLFVDRVKSCETEAREKTKGTVNDIFTIADDIAPVQAEAMALFTKADPTRISTGKLKDELTLDFVDVFEVQDKLGMASVSLGAVTMFSSKAFGYKSLIHSLFDITNTVGVSNVRRWVVPVVTAAGLGLLVYIAADMKHVLARKTARKLRAQIREGSLVHDEAMRITKECRRVFKSNAWDIQSRFQKEIEAHERRRAEQEKAAKDNEEAVVYFGKVFDKADELARWVAAVEVEVEERKVKA
;
A
#
# COMPACT_ATOMS: atom_id res chain seq x y z
N GLY A 1 -41.53 -4.02 84.66
CA GLY A 1 -42.31 -5.21 84.27
C GLY A 1 -43.23 -4.89 83.10
N LYS A 2 -44.39 -4.27 83.38
CA LYS A 2 -45.36 -3.89 82.34
C LYS A 2 -44.79 -2.97 81.26
N GLU A 3 -44.02 -1.94 81.64
CA GLU A 3 -43.37 -1.04 80.68
C GLU A 3 -42.32 -1.74 79.79
N PHE A 4 -41.62 -2.74 80.33
CA PHE A 4 -40.64 -3.53 79.57
C PHE A 4 -41.34 -4.43 78.54
N LEU A 5 -42.43 -5.10 78.94
CA LEU A 5 -43.24 -5.90 78.01
C LEU A 5 -43.93 -5.04 76.96
N TRP A 6 -44.35 -3.83 77.32
CA TRP A 6 -44.97 -2.88 76.40
C TRP A 6 -43.96 -2.38 75.34
N ASN A 7 -42.74 -2.01 75.77
CA ASN A 7 -41.67 -1.66 74.83
C ASN A 7 -41.25 -2.84 73.95
N ALA A 8 -41.12 -4.03 74.53
CA ALA A 8 -40.77 -5.25 73.78
C ALA A 8 -41.86 -5.67 72.78
N ALA A 9 -43.13 -5.45 73.10
CA ALA A 9 -44.27 -5.73 72.22
C ALA A 9 -44.37 -4.75 71.03
N ASN A 10 -43.92 -3.51 71.21
CA ASN A 10 -43.83 -2.54 70.12
C ASN A 10 -42.67 -2.83 69.15
N GLU A 11 -41.57 -3.42 69.64
CA GLU A 11 -40.40 -3.71 68.81
C GLU A 11 -40.48 -5.07 68.08
N LYS A 12 -41.12 -6.07 68.69
CA LYS A 12 -41.14 -7.45 68.19
C LYS A 12 -42.55 -8.02 68.17
N THR A 13 -42.91 -8.71 67.09
CA THR A 13 -44.25 -9.30 66.90
C THR A 13 -44.51 -10.54 67.77
N HIS A 14 -43.47 -11.28 68.15
CA HIS A 14 -43.56 -12.46 69.02
C HIS A 14 -42.56 -12.34 70.15
N ILE A 15 -43.01 -12.62 71.38
CA ILE A 15 -42.18 -12.58 72.58
C ILE A 15 -42.24 -13.95 73.25
N PHE A 16 -41.08 -14.53 73.50
CA PHE A 16 -40.98 -15.76 74.29
C PHE A 16 -40.96 -15.39 75.79
N ILE A 17 -41.98 -15.81 76.53
CA ILE A 17 -42.21 -15.39 77.93
C ILE A 17 -42.04 -16.60 78.84
N VAL A 18 -41.10 -16.50 79.78
CA VAL A 18 -40.86 -17.52 80.80
C VAL A 18 -41.28 -16.98 82.16
N VAL A 19 -42.30 -17.60 82.75
CA VAL A 19 -42.79 -17.26 84.10
C VAL A 19 -42.14 -18.21 85.09
N ASN A 20 -41.13 -17.73 85.80
CA ASN A 20 -40.38 -18.51 86.79
C ASN A 20 -41.06 -18.50 88.17
N ARG A 21 -40.68 -19.44 89.07
CA ARG A 21 -41.21 -19.64 90.42
C ARG A 21 -42.70 -20.03 90.48
N PHE A 22 -43.16 -20.77 89.48
CA PHE A 22 -44.54 -21.23 89.43
C PHE A 22 -44.93 -22.17 90.60
N ASP A 23 -43.94 -22.82 91.24
CA ASP A 23 -44.15 -23.70 92.39
C ASP A 23 -44.56 -22.96 93.67
N SER A 24 -44.18 -21.70 93.83
CA SER A 24 -44.48 -20.91 95.03
C SER A 24 -45.91 -20.36 95.06
N ILE A 25 -46.69 -20.59 93.99
CA ILE A 25 -48.04 -20.04 93.82
C ILE A 25 -49.08 -21.07 94.23
N ARG A 26 -49.96 -20.70 95.17
CA ARG A 26 -51.03 -21.57 95.69
C ARG A 26 -52.12 -21.83 94.64
N ASP A 27 -52.58 -20.78 93.93
CA ASP A 27 -53.61 -20.86 92.87
C ASP A 27 -52.99 -20.74 91.47
N LYS A 28 -52.55 -21.88 90.93
CA LYS A 28 -51.89 -21.98 89.61
C LYS A 28 -52.79 -21.53 88.45
N GLU A 29 -54.07 -21.92 88.45
CA GLU A 29 -55.00 -21.61 87.35
C GLU A 29 -55.43 -20.14 87.29
N ARG A 30 -55.63 -19.52 88.46
CA ARG A 30 -55.96 -18.09 88.55
C ARG A 30 -54.78 -17.25 88.06
N CYS A 31 -53.56 -17.62 88.44
CA CYS A 31 -52.35 -16.94 87.99
C CYS A 31 -52.14 -17.05 86.47
N LYS A 32 -52.31 -18.25 85.89
CA LYS A 32 -52.24 -18.46 84.43
C LYS A 32 -53.22 -17.56 83.67
N ARG A 33 -54.50 -17.52 84.09
CA ARG A 33 -55.51 -16.64 83.46
C ARG A 33 -55.14 -15.16 83.52
N VAL A 34 -54.74 -14.67 84.69
CA VAL A 34 -54.38 -13.25 84.85
C VAL A 34 -53.17 -12.86 83.99
N ILE A 35 -52.17 -13.74 83.87
CA ILE A 35 -50.98 -13.49 83.04
C ILE A 35 -51.35 -13.54 81.55
N LEU A 36 -52.13 -14.53 81.13
CA LEU A 36 -52.58 -14.64 79.73
C LEU A 36 -53.47 -13.45 79.32
N ASP A 37 -54.36 -12.98 80.19
CA ASP A 37 -55.17 -11.77 79.97
C ASP A 37 -54.30 -10.51 79.85
N GLN A 38 -53.21 -10.42 80.64
CA GLN A 38 -52.23 -9.33 80.51
C GLN A 38 -51.45 -9.42 79.20
N ILE A 39 -51.05 -10.62 78.77
CA ILE A 39 -50.35 -10.82 77.49
C ILE A 39 -51.26 -10.47 76.32
N LYS A 40 -52.54 -10.85 76.38
CA LYS A 40 -53.55 -10.51 75.37
C LYS A 40 -53.72 -9.00 75.17
N GLN A 41 -53.63 -8.23 76.26
CA GLN A 41 -53.69 -6.75 76.20
C GLN A 41 -52.42 -6.12 75.62
N LEU A 42 -51.28 -6.81 75.70
CA LEU A 42 -49.97 -6.28 75.28
C LEU A 42 -49.59 -6.73 73.86
N SER A 43 -49.78 -8.01 73.53
CA SER A 43 -49.50 -8.61 72.23
C SER A 43 -50.50 -9.70 71.91
N ALA A 44 -51.46 -9.39 71.02
CA ALA A 44 -52.49 -10.33 70.59
C ALA A 44 -51.89 -11.56 69.86
N LYS A 45 -50.85 -11.36 69.06
CA LYS A 45 -50.19 -12.44 68.30
C LYS A 45 -49.45 -13.43 69.20
N THR A 46 -48.82 -12.94 70.28
CA THR A 46 -48.19 -13.82 71.27
C THR A 46 -49.21 -14.61 72.09
N TYR A 47 -50.44 -14.10 72.20
CA TYR A 47 -51.55 -14.82 72.84
C TYR A 47 -52.15 -15.90 71.94
N GLU A 48 -52.19 -15.69 70.62
CA GLU A 48 -52.63 -16.72 69.65
C GLU A 48 -51.76 -17.97 69.73
N ASP A 49 -50.43 -17.80 69.83
CA ASP A 49 -49.46 -18.91 69.96
C ASP A 49 -48.98 -19.12 71.41
N ALA A 50 -49.85 -18.84 72.40
CA ALA A 50 -49.47 -18.86 73.82
C ALA A 50 -48.95 -20.24 74.29
N ASP A 51 -49.43 -21.33 73.68
CA ASP A 51 -49.05 -22.71 74.02
C ASP A 51 -47.59 -23.06 73.67
N GLU A 52 -46.99 -22.28 72.76
CA GLU A 52 -45.60 -22.44 72.31
C GLU A 52 -44.68 -21.34 72.83
N LEU A 53 -45.22 -20.15 73.15
CA LEU A 53 -44.45 -18.97 73.52
C LEU A 53 -44.47 -18.64 75.02
N VAL A 54 -45.47 -19.10 75.78
CA VAL A 54 -45.63 -18.78 77.20
C VAL A 54 -45.45 -20.04 78.04
N HIS A 55 -44.35 -20.09 78.78
CA HIS A 55 -43.98 -21.26 79.57
C HIS A 55 -43.96 -20.93 81.06
N PHE A 56 -44.64 -21.77 81.85
CA PHE A 56 -44.69 -21.66 83.30
C PHE A 56 -43.73 -22.67 83.91
N VAL A 57 -42.68 -22.18 84.55
CA VAL A 57 -41.51 -22.99 84.88
C VAL A 57 -41.04 -22.69 86.30
N SER A 58 -40.32 -23.61 86.91
CA SER A 58 -39.71 -23.42 88.23
C SER A 58 -38.24 -23.83 88.24
N ALA A 59 -37.36 -22.85 87.99
CA ALA A 59 -35.92 -23.07 87.96
C ALA A 59 -35.35 -23.49 89.33
N GLY A 60 -36.01 -23.09 90.43
CA GLY A 60 -35.56 -23.38 91.79
C GLY A 60 -35.60 -24.86 92.16
N SER A 61 -36.55 -25.61 91.60
CA SER A 61 -36.73 -27.04 91.85
C SER A 61 -35.91 -27.91 90.89
N CYS A 62 -35.57 -27.39 89.70
CA CYS A 62 -34.83 -28.13 88.67
C CYS A 62 -33.31 -28.10 88.85
N LEU A 63 -32.74 -26.99 89.33
CA LEU A 63 -31.28 -26.85 89.50
C LEU A 63 -30.64 -27.96 90.38
N PRO A 64 -31.24 -28.37 91.51
CA PRO A 64 -30.70 -29.45 92.33
C PRO A 64 -30.78 -30.84 91.66
N GLU A 65 -31.85 -31.12 90.93
CA GLU A 65 -32.11 -32.42 90.29
C GLU A 65 -31.18 -32.65 89.07
N VAL A 66 -30.92 -31.61 88.29
CA VAL A 66 -30.00 -31.65 87.14
C VAL A 66 -28.54 -31.84 87.57
N ILE A 67 -28.12 -31.22 88.68
CA ILE A 67 -26.76 -31.37 89.25
C ILE A 67 -26.52 -32.79 89.77
N GLN A 68 -27.59 -33.51 90.14
CA GLN A 68 -27.55 -34.90 90.61
C GLN A 68 -27.69 -35.94 89.49
N GLY A 69 -27.73 -35.51 88.22
CA GLY A 69 -27.82 -36.41 87.06
C GLY A 69 -29.23 -36.95 86.77
N GLY A 70 -30.28 -36.31 87.30
CA GLY A 70 -31.67 -36.64 86.98
C GLY A 70 -32.14 -36.03 85.64
N ASP A 71 -33.20 -36.60 85.07
CA ASP A 71 -33.85 -36.09 83.86
C ASP A 71 -34.43 -34.69 84.08
N LEU A 72 -34.39 -33.86 83.03
CA LEU A 72 -35.04 -32.55 83.08
C LEU A 72 -36.56 -32.72 83.24
N PRO A 73 -37.21 -31.92 84.11
CA PRO A 73 -38.66 -31.94 84.20
C PRO A 73 -39.32 -31.62 82.85
N ALA A 74 -40.44 -32.29 82.56
CA ALA A 74 -41.12 -32.24 81.26
C ALA A 74 -41.43 -30.80 80.78
N ASP A 75 -41.74 -29.90 81.72
CA ASP A 75 -41.99 -28.48 81.44
C ASP A 75 -40.76 -27.75 80.88
N PHE A 76 -39.55 -28.12 81.33
CA PHE A 76 -38.29 -27.55 80.83
C PHE A 76 -37.86 -28.17 79.49
N MET A 77 -38.12 -29.46 79.26
CA MET A 77 -37.87 -30.08 77.96
C MET A 77 -38.74 -29.44 76.87
N ARG A 78 -40.03 -29.23 77.16
CA ARG A 78 -40.95 -28.53 76.27
C ARG A 78 -40.54 -27.08 76.02
N LEU A 79 -40.11 -26.36 77.07
CA LEU A 79 -39.56 -25.01 76.94
C LEU A 79 -38.36 -24.99 75.99
N GLU A 80 -37.41 -25.92 76.14
CA GLU A 80 -36.21 -25.99 75.32
C GLU A 80 -36.54 -26.31 73.86
N GLU A 81 -37.42 -27.28 73.63
CA GLU A 81 -37.89 -27.66 72.29
C GLU A 81 -38.56 -26.48 71.59
N CYS A 82 -39.52 -25.82 72.26
CA CYS A 82 -40.21 -24.64 71.72
C CYS A 82 -39.27 -23.44 71.53
N LEU A 83 -38.29 -23.23 72.42
CA LEU A 83 -37.31 -22.16 72.25
C LEU A 83 -36.39 -22.45 71.07
N ARG A 84 -35.97 -23.70 70.90
CA ARG A 84 -35.11 -24.13 69.80
C ARG A 84 -35.83 -24.01 68.47
N SER A 85 -37.09 -24.45 68.37
CA SER A 85 -37.89 -24.27 67.16
C SER A 85 -38.16 -22.78 66.89
N PHE A 86 -38.58 -22.02 67.90
CA PHE A 86 -38.86 -20.58 67.76
C PHE A 86 -37.63 -19.79 67.29
N VAL A 87 -36.47 -20.03 67.91
CA VAL A 87 -35.23 -19.32 67.58
C VAL A 87 -34.70 -19.76 66.23
N LEU A 88 -34.74 -21.04 65.87
CA LEU A 88 -34.22 -21.49 64.58
C LEU A 88 -35.17 -21.12 63.45
N GLU A 89 -36.45 -21.44 63.55
CA GLU A 89 -37.41 -21.28 62.46
C GLU A 89 -37.70 -19.80 62.15
N LYS A 90 -38.08 -19.01 63.16
CA LYS A 90 -38.45 -17.60 62.94
C LYS A 90 -37.22 -16.72 62.66
N ARG A 91 -36.05 -17.02 63.25
CA ARG A 91 -34.82 -16.26 62.97
C ARG A 91 -34.23 -16.62 61.61
N CYS A 92 -34.23 -17.91 61.22
CA CYS A 92 -33.83 -18.31 59.87
C CYS A 92 -34.75 -17.65 58.84
N LYS A 93 -36.07 -17.62 59.04
CA LYS A 93 -36.99 -16.92 58.14
C LYS A 93 -36.69 -15.42 58.06
N SER A 94 -36.63 -14.71 59.20
CA SER A 94 -36.41 -13.25 59.22
C SER A 94 -35.06 -12.82 58.65
N LYS A 95 -34.04 -13.70 58.67
CA LYS A 95 -32.68 -13.38 58.20
C LYS A 95 -32.36 -13.92 56.81
N LEU A 96 -32.79 -15.14 56.48
CA LEU A 96 -32.52 -15.76 55.18
C LEU A 96 -33.52 -15.34 54.11
N ALA A 97 -34.77 -15.00 54.45
CA ALA A 97 -35.75 -14.61 53.43
C ALA A 97 -35.35 -13.33 52.67
N PRO A 98 -34.87 -12.24 53.32
CA PRO A 98 -34.36 -11.08 52.60
C PRO A 98 -33.16 -11.40 51.70
N ALA A 99 -32.29 -12.31 52.14
CA ALA A 99 -31.13 -12.74 51.36
C ALA A 99 -31.53 -13.57 50.14
N LYS A 100 -32.52 -14.47 50.29
CA LYS A 100 -33.09 -15.26 49.19
C LYS A 100 -33.68 -14.35 48.11
N VAL A 101 -34.58 -13.44 48.49
CA VAL A 101 -35.22 -12.49 47.56
C VAL A 101 -34.18 -11.63 46.83
N TYR A 102 -33.15 -11.17 47.55
CA TYR A 102 -32.06 -10.41 46.94
C TYR A 102 -31.29 -11.22 45.89
N LEU A 103 -30.95 -12.48 46.19
CA LEU A 103 -30.26 -13.36 45.25
C LEU A 103 -31.13 -13.71 44.04
N GLU A 104 -32.41 -14.01 44.24
CA GLU A 104 -33.36 -14.29 43.16
C GLU A 104 -33.47 -13.10 42.19
N ASN A 105 -33.60 -11.88 42.72
CA ASN A 105 -33.66 -10.67 41.91
C ASN A 105 -32.37 -10.45 41.10
N ILE A 106 -31.20 -10.53 41.75
CA ILE A 106 -29.92 -10.35 41.06
C ILE A 106 -29.68 -11.42 40.01
N LEU A 107 -29.99 -12.68 40.32
CA LEU A 107 -29.81 -13.76 39.36
C LEU A 107 -30.76 -13.60 38.18
N SER A 108 -31.99 -13.16 38.42
CA SER A 108 -32.93 -12.82 37.35
C SER A 108 -32.42 -11.66 36.49
N ASP A 109 -31.91 -10.59 37.10
CA ASP A 109 -31.36 -9.44 36.38
C ASP A 109 -30.15 -9.83 35.53
N VAL A 110 -29.24 -10.63 36.10
CA VAL A 110 -28.05 -11.14 35.39
C VAL A 110 -28.45 -12.02 34.22
N SER A 111 -29.46 -12.88 34.38
CA SER A 111 -29.97 -13.72 33.28
C SER A 111 -30.54 -12.86 32.14
N VAL A 112 -31.37 -11.86 32.45
CA VAL A 112 -31.95 -10.96 31.43
C VAL A 112 -30.86 -10.15 30.72
N LEU A 113 -29.92 -9.57 31.46
CA LEU A 113 -28.81 -8.79 30.89
C LEU A 113 -27.89 -9.66 30.02
N SER A 114 -27.56 -10.87 30.48
CA SER A 114 -26.70 -11.79 29.74
C SER A 114 -27.38 -12.25 28.45
N GLU A 115 -28.69 -12.55 28.49
CA GLU A 115 -29.43 -12.93 27.29
C GLU A 115 -29.52 -11.78 26.28
N SER A 116 -29.84 -10.57 26.74
CA SER A 116 -29.91 -9.37 25.88
C SER A 116 -28.55 -9.05 25.24
N ASN A 117 -27.47 -9.10 26.02
CA ASN A 117 -26.11 -8.88 25.51
C ASN A 117 -25.69 -9.96 24.53
N ARG A 118 -26.06 -11.23 24.77
CA ARG A 118 -25.80 -12.34 23.85
C ARG A 118 -26.52 -12.12 22.52
N GLN A 119 -27.77 -11.66 22.54
CA GLN A 119 -28.54 -11.35 21.33
C GLN A 119 -27.91 -10.19 20.56
N MET A 120 -27.57 -9.08 21.24
CA MET A 120 -26.89 -7.93 20.60
C MET A 120 -25.57 -8.33 19.95
N ALA A 121 -24.71 -9.09 20.67
CA ALA A 121 -23.44 -9.57 20.12
C ALA A 121 -23.64 -10.52 18.93
N ALA A 122 -24.68 -11.37 18.95
CA ALA A 122 -24.99 -12.28 17.85
C ALA A 122 -25.48 -11.52 16.60
N GLU A 123 -26.31 -10.49 16.77
CA GLU A 123 -26.76 -9.63 15.68
C GLU A 123 -25.62 -8.82 15.08
N GLU A 124 -24.74 -8.25 15.91
CA GLU A 124 -23.55 -7.55 15.44
C GLU A 124 -22.59 -8.48 14.71
N LEU A 125 -22.34 -9.69 15.23
CA LEU A 125 -21.55 -10.71 14.57
C LEU A 125 -22.10 -11.04 13.17
N ALA A 126 -23.42 -11.20 13.05
CA ALA A 126 -24.06 -11.47 11.77
C ALA A 126 -23.90 -10.31 10.78
N LYS A 127 -24.03 -9.06 11.25
CA LYS A 127 -23.81 -7.86 10.42
C LYS A 127 -22.37 -7.77 9.92
N VAL A 128 -21.39 -7.94 10.81
CA VAL A 128 -19.96 -7.88 10.45
C VAL A 128 -19.58 -9.00 9.47
N ARG A 129 -20.09 -10.22 9.68
CA ARG A 129 -19.87 -11.34 8.74
C ARG A 129 -20.45 -11.04 7.36
N LEU A 130 -21.65 -10.49 7.29
CA LEU A 130 -22.28 -10.10 6.02
C LEU A 130 -21.49 -8.98 5.31
N GLU A 131 -20.98 -8.00 6.05
CA GLU A 131 -20.12 -6.95 5.48
C GLU A 131 -18.80 -7.50 4.94
N LEU A 132 -18.17 -8.44 5.65
CA LEU A 132 -16.96 -9.13 5.19
C LEU A 132 -17.22 -9.91 3.89
N GLU A 133 -18.33 -10.66 3.81
CA GLU A 133 -18.73 -11.38 2.60
C GLU A 133 -19.01 -10.45 1.41
N ARG A 134 -19.61 -9.28 1.67
CA ARG A 134 -19.87 -8.26 0.64
C ARG A 134 -18.60 -7.54 0.17
N GLY A 135 -17.63 -7.34 1.06
CA GLY A 135 -16.38 -6.65 0.76
C GLY A 135 -15.32 -7.54 0.06
N GLU A 136 -15.41 -8.86 0.20
CA GLU A 136 -14.48 -9.80 -0.45
C GLU A 136 -14.40 -9.65 -1.99
N PRO A 137 -15.52 -9.60 -2.76
CA PRO A 137 -15.44 -9.44 -4.22
C PRO A 137 -14.82 -8.11 -4.64
N GLU A 138 -15.09 -7.02 -3.92
CA GLU A 138 -14.51 -5.70 -4.19
C GLU A 138 -12.99 -5.74 -4.00
N TYR A 139 -12.52 -6.39 -2.93
CA TYR A 139 -11.09 -6.60 -2.70
C TYR A 139 -10.41 -7.41 -3.81
N GLN A 140 -11.02 -8.53 -4.21
CA GLN A 140 -10.52 -9.36 -5.30
C GLN A 140 -10.50 -8.61 -6.63
N GLU A 141 -11.53 -7.81 -6.91
CA GLU A 141 -11.58 -6.96 -8.09
C GLU A 141 -10.43 -5.94 -8.11
N THR A 142 -10.14 -5.29 -6.97
CA THR A 142 -9.03 -4.35 -6.85
C THR A 142 -7.66 -5.00 -7.09
N LEU A 143 -7.46 -6.24 -6.62
CA LEU A 143 -6.23 -7.00 -6.89
C LEU A 143 -6.05 -7.31 -8.38
N VAL A 144 -7.09 -7.86 -9.01
CA VAL A 144 -7.07 -8.18 -10.46
C VAL A 144 -6.89 -6.90 -11.28
N ARG A 145 -7.58 -5.83 -10.89
CA ARG A 145 -7.49 -4.53 -11.56
C ARG A 145 -6.07 -3.95 -11.48
N ARG A 146 -5.42 -4.02 -10.32
CA ARG A 146 -4.02 -3.60 -10.16
C ARG A 146 -3.11 -4.32 -11.15
N GLU A 147 -3.19 -5.64 -11.22
CA GLU A 147 -2.35 -6.43 -12.13
C GLU A 147 -2.59 -6.05 -13.59
N MET A 148 -3.86 -5.96 -13.99
CA MET A 148 -4.24 -5.57 -15.35
C MET A 148 -3.73 -4.16 -15.71
N VAL A 149 -3.85 -3.19 -14.81
CA VAL A 149 -3.41 -1.81 -15.06
C VAL A 149 -1.89 -1.74 -15.15
N LEU A 150 -1.16 -2.37 -14.22
CA LEU A 150 0.30 -2.37 -14.26
C LEU A 150 0.84 -3.02 -15.54
N GLU A 151 0.26 -4.15 -15.98
CA GLU A 151 0.66 -4.79 -17.23
C GLU A 151 0.40 -3.88 -18.45
N LYS A 152 -0.75 -3.19 -18.49
CA LYS A 152 -1.07 -2.24 -19.56
C LYS A 152 -0.09 -1.06 -19.58
N VAL A 153 0.26 -0.51 -18.42
CA VAL A 153 1.22 0.59 -18.28
C VAL A 153 2.60 0.17 -18.77
N ASP A 154 3.08 -1.01 -18.35
CA ASP A 154 4.39 -1.53 -18.79
C ASP A 154 4.41 -1.78 -20.30
N ARG A 155 3.32 -2.31 -20.87
CA ARG A 155 3.19 -2.53 -22.31
C ARG A 155 3.27 -1.22 -23.10
N LEU A 156 2.48 -0.22 -22.73
CA LEU A 156 2.49 1.10 -23.39
C LEU A 156 3.83 1.82 -23.25
N ALA A 157 4.48 1.68 -22.09
CA ALA A 157 5.80 2.24 -21.85
C ALA A 157 6.86 1.62 -22.78
N GLU A 158 6.86 0.29 -22.94
CA GLU A 158 7.83 -0.40 -23.80
C GLU A 158 7.54 -0.19 -25.30
N GLU A 159 6.28 -0.18 -25.72
CA GLU A 159 5.87 0.19 -27.08
C GLU A 159 6.32 1.61 -27.43
N THR A 160 6.16 2.56 -26.51
CA THR A 160 6.62 3.94 -26.72
C THR A 160 8.14 4.03 -26.74
N CYS A 161 8.85 3.31 -25.85
CA CYS A 161 10.31 3.29 -25.84
C CYS A 161 10.89 2.72 -27.14
N THR A 162 10.33 1.62 -27.65
CA THR A 162 10.75 1.02 -28.93
C THR A 162 10.43 1.92 -30.12
N LEU A 163 9.28 2.60 -30.12
CA LEU A 163 8.94 3.61 -31.12
C LEU A 163 9.93 4.79 -31.10
N ILE A 164 10.30 5.29 -29.91
CA ILE A 164 11.26 6.41 -29.79
C ILE A 164 12.66 5.98 -30.24
N ASP A 165 13.12 4.79 -29.88
CA ASP A 165 14.42 4.27 -30.31
C ASP A 165 14.50 4.12 -31.84
N THR A 166 13.50 3.48 -32.46
CA THR A 166 13.43 3.29 -33.91
C THR A 166 13.34 4.62 -34.66
N MET A 167 12.44 5.51 -34.23
CA MET A 167 12.27 6.85 -34.81
C MET A 167 13.55 7.67 -34.71
N THR A 168 14.23 7.64 -33.56
CA THR A 168 15.47 8.39 -33.34
C THR A 168 16.58 7.87 -34.24
N ARG A 169 16.75 6.54 -34.33
CA ARG A 169 17.75 5.94 -35.22
C ARG A 169 17.51 6.32 -36.68
N GLU A 170 16.28 6.17 -37.16
CA GLU A 170 15.93 6.48 -38.53
C GLU A 170 16.18 7.95 -38.85
N LYS A 171 15.75 8.87 -37.98
CA LYS A 171 15.94 10.32 -38.17
C LYS A 171 17.40 10.75 -38.12
N LEU A 172 18.22 10.13 -37.27
CA LEU A 172 19.65 10.42 -37.18
C LEU A 172 20.43 9.83 -38.36
N ILE A 173 20.06 8.64 -38.85
CA ILE A 173 20.65 8.05 -40.06
C ILE A 173 20.30 8.90 -41.29
N ASN A 174 19.02 9.27 -41.45
CA ASN A 174 18.59 10.14 -42.55
C ASN A 174 19.27 11.52 -42.49
N ALA A 175 19.40 12.08 -41.29
CA ALA A 175 20.15 13.33 -41.12
C ALA A 175 21.64 13.17 -41.49
N ALA A 176 22.29 12.07 -41.10
CA ALA A 176 23.67 11.80 -41.51
C ALA A 176 23.82 11.73 -43.05
N ASP A 177 22.80 11.23 -43.74
CA ASP A 177 22.76 11.18 -45.20
C ASP A 177 22.44 12.56 -45.82
N ASP A 178 21.60 13.39 -45.20
CA ASP A 178 21.20 14.73 -45.70
C ASP A 178 22.16 15.88 -45.36
N ILE A 179 23.08 15.69 -44.40
CA ILE A 179 24.04 16.71 -43.95
C ILE A 179 24.89 17.25 -45.10
N GLU A 180 25.23 16.42 -46.09
CA GLU A 180 26.05 16.83 -47.23
C GLU A 180 25.38 17.95 -48.05
N ASN A 181 24.10 17.78 -48.37
CA ASN A 181 23.33 18.73 -49.17
C ASN A 181 23.05 20.01 -48.37
N SER A 182 22.71 19.84 -47.09
CA SER A 182 22.34 20.95 -46.20
C SER A 182 23.53 21.84 -45.85
N ALA A 183 24.69 21.25 -45.54
CA ALA A 183 25.89 22.01 -45.19
C ALA A 183 26.52 22.70 -46.40
N SER A 184 26.48 22.08 -47.58
CA SER A 184 27.03 22.65 -48.83
C SER A 184 26.24 23.86 -49.34
N ALA A 185 24.97 23.99 -48.92
CA ALA A 185 24.12 25.15 -49.23
C ALA A 185 24.35 26.32 -48.25
N LEU A 186 24.68 26.02 -46.99
CA LEU A 186 24.81 27.02 -45.93
C LEU A 186 26.19 27.69 -45.91
N VAL A 187 27.26 26.98 -46.32
CA VAL A 187 28.63 27.52 -46.32
C VAL A 187 28.98 28.13 -47.69
N PRO A 188 29.23 29.45 -47.79
CA PRO A 188 29.64 30.07 -49.04
C PRO A 188 31.08 29.70 -49.41
N TRP A 189 31.33 29.48 -50.70
CA TRP A 189 32.67 29.20 -51.21
C TRP A 189 33.39 30.51 -51.58
N ASN A 190 34.39 30.88 -50.78
CA ASN A 190 35.13 32.14 -50.93
C ASN A 190 36.40 32.00 -51.81
N GLY A 191 36.51 30.93 -52.60
CA GLY A 191 37.65 30.69 -53.49
C GLY A 191 38.79 29.88 -52.88
N LEU A 192 39.84 29.65 -53.68
CA LEU A 192 40.91 28.66 -53.38
C LEU A 192 41.82 29.04 -52.21
N LEU A 193 42.03 30.34 -51.97
CA LEU A 193 42.89 30.78 -50.86
C LEU A 193 42.25 30.51 -49.49
N HIS A 194 40.92 30.34 -49.47
CA HIS A 194 40.12 30.10 -48.28
C HIS A 194 39.68 28.63 -48.14
N ILE A 195 40.32 27.69 -48.85
CA ILE A 195 40.03 26.25 -48.75
C ILE A 195 40.05 25.78 -47.28
N TRP A 196 41.01 26.26 -46.50
CA TRP A 196 41.17 25.89 -45.09
C TRP A 196 40.03 26.39 -44.22
N GLN A 197 39.61 27.64 -44.40
CA GLN A 197 38.48 28.22 -43.68
C GLN A 197 37.19 27.51 -44.09
N TYR A 198 36.97 27.30 -45.39
CA TYR A 198 35.82 26.57 -45.90
C TYR A 198 35.72 25.15 -45.33
N ALA A 199 36.83 24.39 -45.30
CA ALA A 199 36.84 23.03 -44.75
C ALA A 199 36.55 23.02 -43.24
N SER A 200 37.07 24.00 -42.49
CA SER A 200 36.79 24.17 -41.07
C SER A 200 35.32 24.53 -40.82
N ASP A 201 34.81 25.53 -41.52
CA ASP A 201 33.43 26.01 -41.41
C ASP A 201 32.44 24.90 -41.79
N LEU A 202 32.75 24.13 -42.84
CA LEU A 202 31.93 23.00 -43.25
C LEU A 202 31.86 21.93 -42.16
N ARG A 203 32.95 21.64 -41.46
CA ARG A 203 32.94 20.69 -40.32
C ARG A 203 32.08 21.21 -39.18
N TYR A 204 32.27 22.46 -38.77
CA TYR A 204 31.51 23.06 -37.68
C TYR A 204 30.02 23.09 -37.99
N VAL A 205 29.63 23.51 -39.19
CA VAL A 205 28.24 23.55 -39.64
C VAL A 205 27.65 22.14 -39.72
N MET A 206 28.37 21.17 -40.26
CA MET A 206 27.89 19.78 -40.31
C MET A 206 27.66 19.19 -38.90
N ALA A 207 28.57 19.46 -37.97
CA ALA A 207 28.43 19.02 -36.57
C ALA A 207 27.27 19.73 -35.86
N ASP A 208 27.10 21.03 -36.10
CA ASP A 208 26.02 21.83 -35.49
C ASP A 208 24.64 21.39 -36.01
N LEU A 209 24.51 21.14 -37.31
CA LEU A 209 23.29 20.59 -37.92
C LEU A 209 22.92 19.22 -37.36
N PHE A 210 23.91 18.35 -37.14
CA PHE A 210 23.67 17.05 -36.52
C PHE A 210 23.20 17.18 -35.07
N VAL A 211 23.86 18.06 -34.29
CA VAL A 211 23.46 18.37 -32.91
C VAL A 211 22.04 18.93 -32.86
N ASP A 212 21.69 19.85 -33.75
CA ASP A 212 20.33 20.41 -33.80
C ASP A 212 19.30 19.35 -34.20
N ARG A 213 19.67 18.39 -35.04
CA ARG A 213 18.80 17.24 -35.31
C ARG A 213 18.58 16.38 -34.06
N VAL A 214 19.62 16.10 -33.29
CA VAL A 214 19.50 15.35 -32.02
C VAL A 214 18.55 16.09 -31.07
N LYS A 215 18.67 17.41 -30.93
CA LYS A 215 17.74 18.22 -30.12
C LYS A 215 16.29 18.12 -30.62
N SER A 216 16.08 18.11 -31.93
CA SER A 216 14.74 17.92 -32.52
C SER A 216 14.16 16.55 -32.16
N CYS A 217 14.96 15.48 -32.25
CA CYS A 217 14.55 14.14 -31.82
C CYS A 217 14.20 14.10 -30.32
N GLU A 218 14.97 14.79 -29.46
CA GLU A 218 14.67 14.90 -28.03
C GLU A 218 13.33 15.61 -27.77
N THR A 219 13.05 16.71 -28.47
CA THR A 219 11.77 17.42 -28.30
C THR A 219 10.57 16.56 -28.68
N GLU A 220 10.68 15.80 -29.77
CA GLU A 220 9.61 14.91 -30.22
C GLU A 220 9.45 13.69 -29.31
N ALA A 221 10.56 13.13 -28.81
CA ALA A 221 10.53 12.07 -27.80
C ALA A 221 9.83 12.53 -26.51
N ARG A 222 10.07 13.79 -26.08
CA ARG A 222 9.37 14.39 -24.94
C ARG A 222 7.88 14.57 -25.21
N GLU A 223 7.50 15.02 -26.39
CA GLU A 223 6.09 15.17 -26.78
C GLU A 223 5.35 13.84 -26.79
N LYS A 224 5.95 12.79 -27.39
CA LYS A 224 5.41 11.43 -27.37
C LYS A 224 5.31 10.87 -25.96
N THR A 225 6.35 11.06 -25.14
CA THR A 225 6.34 10.63 -23.73
C THR A 225 5.22 11.32 -22.95
N LYS A 226 4.99 12.61 -23.18
CA LYS A 226 3.87 13.35 -22.57
C LYS A 226 2.51 12.79 -23.00
N GLY A 227 2.36 12.47 -24.28
CA GLY A 227 1.16 11.79 -24.81
C GLY A 227 0.90 10.46 -24.11
N THR A 228 1.88 9.55 -24.10
CA THR A 228 1.76 8.25 -23.45
C THR A 228 1.53 8.36 -21.95
N VAL A 229 2.15 9.34 -21.27
CA VAL A 229 1.90 9.58 -19.85
C VAL A 229 0.46 10.01 -19.62
N ASN A 230 -0.11 10.86 -20.47
CA ASN A 230 -1.54 11.18 -20.41
C ASN A 230 -2.40 9.93 -20.65
N ASP A 231 -2.04 9.07 -21.60
CA ASP A 231 -2.78 7.83 -21.85
C ASP A 231 -2.71 6.88 -20.64
N ILE A 232 -1.53 6.74 -20.03
CA ILE A 232 -1.31 6.02 -18.76
C ILE A 232 -2.18 6.62 -17.65
N PHE A 233 -2.25 7.94 -17.56
CA PHE A 233 -3.13 8.60 -16.61
C PHE A 233 -4.59 8.36 -16.94
N THR A 234 -5.06 8.36 -18.19
CA THR A 234 -6.46 8.04 -18.50
C THR A 234 -6.84 6.61 -18.15
N ILE A 235 -5.92 5.65 -18.34
CA ILE A 235 -6.09 4.25 -17.91
C ILE A 235 -6.13 4.16 -16.37
N ALA A 236 -5.49 5.10 -15.68
CA ALA A 236 -5.51 5.21 -14.24
C ALA A 236 -6.63 6.13 -13.69
N ASP A 237 -7.18 7.09 -14.45
CA ASP A 237 -8.17 8.11 -14.02
C ASP A 237 -9.60 7.55 -13.94
N ASP A 238 -9.83 6.32 -14.41
CA ASP A 238 -10.94 5.49 -13.92
C ASP A 238 -10.88 5.31 -12.38
N ILE A 239 -9.80 5.74 -11.73
CA ILE A 239 -9.51 5.73 -10.29
C ILE A 239 -9.45 7.18 -9.76
N ALA A 240 -10.60 7.86 -9.78
CA ALA A 240 -10.92 9.12 -9.10
C ALA A 240 -10.08 10.39 -9.46
N PRO A 241 -10.73 11.58 -9.58
CA PRO A 241 -10.12 12.75 -10.18
C PRO A 241 -9.32 13.53 -9.15
N VAL A 242 -7.99 13.49 -9.24
CA VAL A 242 -7.16 14.54 -8.65
C VAL A 242 -6.08 14.93 -9.67
N GLN A 243 -6.51 15.70 -10.68
CA GLN A 243 -5.62 16.56 -11.46
C GLN A 243 -4.89 17.53 -10.51
N ALA A 244 -3.55 17.51 -10.51
CA ALA A 244 -2.74 18.74 -10.36
C ALA A 244 -1.22 18.53 -10.49
N GLU A 245 -0.64 17.38 -10.11
CA GLU A 245 0.82 17.35 -9.86
C GLU A 245 1.67 16.59 -10.90
N ALA A 246 1.05 15.86 -11.83
CA ALA A 246 1.78 15.09 -12.84
C ALA A 246 2.57 15.96 -13.84
N MET A 247 2.12 17.19 -14.12
CA MET A 247 2.85 18.11 -15.00
C MET A 247 4.08 18.75 -14.32
N ALA A 248 4.20 18.69 -12.99
CA ALA A 248 5.35 19.23 -12.26
C ALA A 248 6.57 18.29 -12.28
N LEU A 249 6.39 17.02 -12.64
CA LEU A 249 7.46 16.02 -12.72
C LEU A 249 8.30 16.11 -14.00
N PHE A 250 7.90 16.95 -14.97
CA PHE A 250 8.72 17.26 -16.15
C PHE A 250 9.73 18.41 -15.93
N THR A 251 9.82 18.97 -14.72
CA THR A 251 10.61 20.19 -14.44
C THR A 251 11.81 19.98 -13.51
N LYS A 252 12.45 18.83 -13.57
CA LYS A 252 13.90 18.77 -13.33
C LYS A 252 14.59 18.11 -14.52
N ALA A 253 14.44 18.77 -15.67
CA ALA A 253 15.47 18.70 -16.69
C ALA A 253 16.74 19.26 -16.05
N ASP A 254 17.76 18.42 -15.84
CA ASP A 254 19.12 18.92 -15.67
C ASP A 254 19.51 19.52 -17.03
N PRO A 255 19.51 20.86 -17.21
CA PRO A 255 19.78 21.47 -18.51
C PRO A 255 21.25 21.30 -18.92
N THR A 256 22.08 20.79 -18.03
CA THR A 256 23.54 20.76 -18.10
C THR A 256 24.10 19.44 -18.62
N ARG A 257 23.26 18.47 -18.99
CA ARG A 257 23.72 17.16 -19.49
C ARG A 257 23.74 17.00 -21.01
N ILE A 258 23.42 18.07 -21.74
CA ILE A 258 23.65 18.14 -23.18
C ILE A 258 25.17 18.24 -23.40
N SER A 259 25.80 17.08 -23.48
CA SER A 259 27.21 16.89 -23.80
C SER A 259 27.49 17.18 -25.28
N THR A 260 26.97 18.28 -25.82
CA THR A 260 27.27 18.71 -27.19
C THR A 260 28.72 19.13 -27.36
N GLY A 261 29.41 19.48 -26.26
CA GLY A 261 30.86 19.70 -26.25
C GLY A 261 31.65 18.44 -26.61
N LYS A 262 31.35 17.29 -25.96
CA LYS A 262 32.04 16.04 -26.29
C LYS A 262 31.76 15.55 -27.70
N LEU A 263 30.55 15.76 -28.21
CA LEU A 263 30.23 15.39 -29.60
C LEU A 263 31.07 16.22 -30.59
N LYS A 264 31.18 17.53 -30.36
CA LYS A 264 32.01 18.44 -31.17
C LYS A 264 33.50 18.08 -31.09
N ASP A 265 33.98 17.58 -29.95
CA ASP A 265 35.37 17.14 -29.75
C ASP A 265 35.66 15.74 -30.32
N GLU A 266 34.70 14.82 -30.34
CA GLU A 266 34.84 13.48 -30.96
C GLU A 266 34.75 13.53 -32.50
N LEU A 267 34.08 14.56 -33.04
CA LEU A 267 33.92 14.82 -34.47
C LEU A 267 35.15 15.48 -35.12
N THR A 268 36.30 15.52 -34.44
CA THR A 268 37.52 16.12 -34.98
C THR A 268 38.11 15.26 -36.09
N LEU A 269 38.05 15.76 -37.31
CA LEU A 269 38.74 15.19 -38.46
C LEU A 269 40.18 15.71 -38.53
N ASP A 270 41.16 14.82 -38.46
CA ASP A 270 42.56 15.19 -38.57
C ASP A 270 42.86 15.83 -39.94
N PHE A 271 43.77 16.81 -39.92
CA PHE A 271 44.10 17.64 -41.08
C PHE A 271 44.74 16.84 -42.23
N VAL A 272 45.45 15.76 -41.88
CA VAL A 272 46.15 14.88 -42.83
C VAL A 272 45.16 14.14 -43.73
N ASP A 273 44.01 13.75 -43.20
CA ASP A 273 43.15 12.83 -43.92
C ASP A 273 42.28 13.50 -45.00
N VAL A 274 42.12 14.83 -45.00
CA VAL A 274 41.39 15.55 -46.07
C VAL A 274 42.23 15.57 -47.36
N PHE A 275 43.56 15.62 -47.20
CA PHE A 275 44.55 15.66 -48.26
C PHE A 275 45.27 14.33 -48.50
N GLU A 276 44.79 13.21 -47.94
CA GLU A 276 45.10 11.90 -48.51
C GLU A 276 44.52 11.84 -49.94
N VAL A 277 45.36 12.27 -50.87
CA VAL A 277 45.20 12.11 -52.31
C VAL A 277 45.98 10.86 -52.76
N GLN A 278 46.32 9.94 -51.86
CA GLN A 278 47.19 8.82 -52.21
C GLN A 278 46.52 7.86 -53.22
N ASP A 279 45.19 7.68 -53.17
CA ASP A 279 44.48 6.73 -54.03
C ASP A 279 43.99 7.30 -55.38
N LYS A 280 44.15 8.61 -55.63
CA LYS A 280 43.84 9.20 -56.95
C LYS A 280 44.94 10.09 -57.53
N LEU A 281 45.98 10.44 -56.76
CA LEU A 281 47.20 11.04 -57.32
C LEU A 281 48.05 10.02 -58.08
N GLY A 282 47.76 8.72 -58.00
CA GLY A 282 48.27 7.71 -58.93
C GLY A 282 47.75 7.87 -60.37
N MET A 283 46.63 8.60 -60.56
CA MET A 283 46.08 8.95 -61.88
C MET A 283 46.45 10.38 -62.33
N ALA A 284 46.93 11.22 -61.41
CA ALA A 284 47.33 12.61 -61.69
C ALA A 284 48.86 12.82 -61.74
N SER A 285 49.67 11.80 -61.45
CA SER A 285 51.15 11.84 -61.56
C SER A 285 51.68 11.74 -63.00
N VAL A 286 50.79 11.65 -64.00
CA VAL A 286 51.16 11.55 -65.43
C VAL A 286 51.83 12.83 -65.97
N SER A 287 51.83 13.95 -65.24
CA SER A 287 52.45 15.20 -65.71
C SER A 287 53.88 15.47 -65.21
N LEU A 288 54.50 14.58 -64.42
CA LEU A 288 55.87 14.78 -63.90
C LEU A 288 56.84 13.59 -64.09
N GLY A 289 56.46 12.54 -64.82
CA GLY A 289 57.20 11.27 -64.89
C GLY A 289 57.49 10.75 -66.30
N ALA A 290 58.03 11.56 -67.21
CA ALA A 290 58.47 11.08 -68.54
C ALA A 290 59.81 10.30 -68.52
N VAL A 291 60.39 10.02 -67.34
CA VAL A 291 61.64 9.26 -67.22
C VAL A 291 61.52 8.24 -66.09
N THR A 292 60.85 7.10 -66.34
CA THR A 292 61.18 5.79 -65.75
C THR A 292 60.37 4.72 -66.48
N MET A 293 60.93 4.20 -67.58
CA MET A 293 60.53 2.90 -68.11
C MET A 293 60.99 1.78 -67.15
N PHE A 294 60.23 0.69 -67.16
CA PHE A 294 60.45 -0.65 -66.57
C PHE A 294 59.75 -1.00 -65.25
N SER A 295 58.82 -1.98 -65.38
CA SER A 295 58.48 -3.07 -64.44
C SER A 295 56.97 -3.27 -64.16
N SER A 296 56.33 -3.95 -65.12
CA SER A 296 55.39 -5.06 -64.93
C SER A 296 53.92 -4.85 -64.44
N LYS A 297 53.03 -5.43 -65.25
CA LYS A 297 51.69 -6.01 -64.98
C LYS A 297 50.44 -5.11 -64.97
N ALA A 298 49.94 -4.91 -66.20
CA ALA A 298 48.62 -5.37 -66.69
C ALA A 298 47.33 -4.95 -65.96
N PHE A 299 46.69 -3.87 -66.41
CA PHE A 299 45.40 -3.90 -67.11
C PHE A 299 45.06 -2.48 -67.64
N GLY A 300 44.64 -2.35 -68.92
CA GLY A 300 43.76 -1.24 -69.32
C GLY A 300 44.27 -0.05 -70.17
N TYR A 301 45.46 -0.07 -70.81
CA TYR A 301 45.98 1.10 -71.55
C TYR A 301 45.86 1.05 -73.09
N LYS A 302 45.32 -0.04 -73.66
CA LYS A 302 45.32 -0.27 -75.13
C LYS A 302 44.51 0.74 -75.95
N SER A 303 43.62 1.53 -75.33
CA SER A 303 42.83 2.55 -76.05
C SER A 303 43.45 3.95 -76.07
N LEU A 304 44.40 4.26 -75.19
CA LEU A 304 45.01 5.61 -75.11
C LEU A 304 46.28 5.74 -75.96
N ILE A 305 46.93 4.63 -76.29
CA ILE A 305 48.18 4.63 -77.03
C ILE A 305 47.94 4.81 -78.55
N HIS A 306 46.80 4.35 -79.07
CA HIS A 306 46.47 4.52 -80.50
C HIS A 306 46.20 5.99 -80.88
N SER A 307 45.61 6.80 -79.99
CA SER A 307 45.30 8.21 -80.25
C SER A 307 46.54 9.12 -80.29
N LEU A 308 47.64 8.70 -79.66
CA LEU A 308 48.90 9.44 -79.63
C LEU A 308 49.80 9.11 -80.82
N PHE A 309 49.67 7.91 -81.40
CA PHE A 309 50.49 7.48 -82.54
C PHE A 309 49.93 7.89 -83.91
N ASP A 310 48.62 8.07 -84.07
CA ASP A 310 48.05 8.51 -85.36
C ASP A 310 48.34 9.99 -85.68
N ILE A 311 48.69 10.80 -84.67
CA ILE A 311 49.08 12.20 -84.83
C ILE A 311 50.59 12.34 -85.15
N THR A 312 51.42 11.34 -84.80
CA THR A 312 52.88 11.42 -85.03
C THR A 312 53.28 11.03 -86.44
N ASN A 313 52.42 10.33 -87.19
CA ASN A 313 52.75 9.89 -88.55
C ASN A 313 52.40 10.92 -89.65
N THR A 314 51.72 12.02 -89.30
CA THR A 314 51.33 13.09 -90.23
C THR A 314 52.03 14.43 -89.98
N VAL A 315 52.77 14.56 -88.87
CA VAL A 315 53.54 15.77 -88.53
C VAL A 315 54.95 15.36 -88.14
N GLY A 316 55.93 15.77 -88.95
CA GLY A 316 57.34 15.43 -88.76
C GLY A 316 57.86 15.68 -87.33
N VAL A 317 58.70 14.75 -86.87
CA VAL A 317 59.25 14.64 -85.50
C VAL A 317 59.90 15.95 -84.97
N SER A 318 60.32 16.88 -85.84
CA SER A 318 60.91 18.15 -85.44
C SER A 318 59.90 19.19 -84.92
N ASN A 319 58.64 19.17 -85.37
CA ASN A 319 57.60 20.12 -84.92
C ASN A 319 56.89 19.65 -83.64
N VAL A 320 56.84 18.34 -83.38
CA VAL A 320 56.22 17.78 -82.17
C VAL A 320 56.92 18.30 -80.90
N ARG A 321 58.25 18.38 -80.88
CA ARG A 321 59.03 18.91 -79.74
C ARG A 321 58.67 20.37 -79.38
N ARG A 322 58.26 21.19 -80.35
CA ARG A 322 57.94 22.61 -80.14
C ARG A 322 56.51 22.82 -79.60
N TRP A 323 55.59 21.90 -79.89
CA TRP A 323 54.20 21.97 -79.45
C TRP A 323 53.89 21.14 -78.19
N VAL A 324 54.74 20.17 -77.83
CA VAL A 324 54.58 19.38 -76.59
C VAL A 324 54.57 20.25 -75.34
N VAL A 325 55.48 21.21 -75.20
CA VAL A 325 55.54 22.09 -74.03
C VAL A 325 54.28 22.95 -73.86
N PRO A 326 53.79 23.71 -74.87
CA PRO A 326 52.57 24.51 -74.72
C PRO A 326 51.31 23.65 -74.55
N VAL A 327 51.22 22.49 -75.21
CA VAL A 327 50.05 21.61 -75.06
C VAL A 327 50.02 20.94 -73.69
N VAL A 328 51.16 20.46 -73.18
CA VAL A 328 51.24 19.86 -71.83
C VAL A 328 51.03 20.91 -70.74
N THR A 329 51.55 22.13 -70.92
CA THR A 329 51.31 23.22 -69.95
C THR A 329 49.86 23.71 -69.99
N ALA A 330 49.24 23.84 -71.16
CA ALA A 330 47.82 24.18 -71.28
C ALA A 330 46.92 23.08 -70.72
N ALA A 331 47.24 21.81 -70.97
CA ALA A 331 46.54 20.67 -70.38
C ALA A 331 46.73 20.62 -68.85
N GLY A 332 47.94 20.88 -68.36
CA GLY A 332 48.23 20.96 -66.92
C GLY A 332 47.50 22.11 -66.22
N LEU A 333 47.49 23.30 -66.83
CA LEU A 333 46.73 24.45 -66.34
C LEU A 333 45.22 24.19 -66.39
N GLY A 334 44.71 23.59 -67.46
CA GLY A 334 43.31 23.18 -67.56
C GLY A 334 42.92 22.16 -66.48
N LEU A 335 43.79 21.20 -66.18
CA LEU A 335 43.59 20.24 -65.09
C LEU A 335 43.59 20.94 -63.73
N LEU A 336 44.49 21.89 -63.49
CA LEU A 336 44.54 22.66 -62.23
C LEU A 336 43.29 23.51 -62.04
N VAL A 337 42.79 24.16 -63.10
CA VAL A 337 41.54 24.92 -63.08
C VAL A 337 40.33 24.01 -62.85
N TYR A 338 40.32 22.82 -63.46
CA TYR A 338 39.28 21.82 -63.24
C TYR A 338 39.26 21.30 -61.80
N ILE A 339 40.44 20.95 -61.26
CA ILE A 339 40.58 20.52 -59.86
C ILE A 339 40.16 21.64 -58.90
N ALA A 340 40.52 22.89 -59.21
CA ALA A 340 40.12 24.05 -58.44
C ALA A 340 38.59 24.28 -58.44
N ALA A 341 37.94 24.10 -59.59
CA ALA A 341 36.49 24.26 -59.72
C ALA A 341 35.73 23.11 -59.02
N ASP A 342 36.22 21.88 -59.08
CA ASP A 342 35.58 20.72 -58.45
C ASP A 342 35.97 20.56 -56.96
N MET A 343 36.94 21.35 -56.46
CA MET A 343 37.43 21.27 -55.08
C MET A 343 36.31 21.45 -54.05
N LYS A 344 35.35 22.35 -54.30
CA LYS A 344 34.19 22.58 -53.43
C LYS A 344 33.40 21.28 -53.19
N HIS A 345 33.04 20.59 -54.27
CA HIS A 345 32.23 19.37 -54.21
C HIS A 345 33.03 18.16 -53.73
N VAL A 346 34.34 18.11 -54.01
CA VAL A 346 35.21 17.05 -53.52
C VAL A 346 35.41 17.15 -52.01
N LEU A 347 35.64 18.36 -51.48
CA LEU A 347 35.79 18.59 -50.05
C LEU A 347 34.50 18.24 -49.31
N ALA A 348 33.35 18.74 -49.79
CA ALA A 348 32.06 18.42 -49.17
C ALA A 348 31.74 16.92 -49.16
N ARG A 349 31.98 16.22 -50.28
CA ARG A 349 31.81 14.77 -50.37
C ARG A 349 32.76 13.99 -49.47
N LYS A 350 34.00 14.46 -49.28
CA LYS A 350 34.99 13.78 -48.43
C LYS A 350 34.70 14.01 -46.95
N THR A 351 34.39 15.25 -46.54
CA THR A 351 34.04 15.55 -45.15
C THR A 351 32.75 14.84 -44.75
N ALA A 352 31.72 14.86 -45.60
CA ALA A 352 30.47 14.14 -45.34
C ALA A 352 30.68 12.63 -45.25
N ARG A 353 31.50 12.02 -46.13
CA ARG A 353 31.81 10.58 -46.05
C ARG A 353 32.52 10.19 -44.75
N LYS A 354 33.47 11.00 -44.29
CA LYS A 354 34.18 10.74 -43.04
C LYS A 354 33.30 10.95 -41.82
N LEU A 355 32.48 11.99 -41.85
CA LEU A 355 31.47 12.22 -40.84
C LEU A 355 30.48 11.05 -40.77
N ARG A 356 29.96 10.59 -41.91
CA ARG A 356 29.09 9.40 -41.97
C ARG A 356 29.79 8.15 -41.47
N ALA A 357 31.07 7.96 -41.81
CA ALA A 357 31.86 6.84 -41.29
C ALA A 357 31.99 6.92 -39.77
N GLN A 358 32.34 8.08 -39.20
CA GLN A 358 32.39 8.28 -37.75
C GLN A 358 31.04 8.10 -37.06
N ILE A 359 29.94 8.54 -37.67
CA ILE A 359 28.57 8.39 -37.14
C ILE A 359 28.07 6.94 -37.21
N ARG A 360 28.52 6.16 -38.20
CA ARG A 360 28.11 4.75 -38.40
C ARG A 360 29.03 3.75 -37.69
N GLU A 361 30.34 3.99 -37.67
CA GLU A 361 31.35 3.16 -37.02
C GLU A 361 31.50 3.48 -35.53
N GLY A 362 31.49 4.77 -35.18
CA GLY A 362 31.28 5.20 -33.81
C GLY A 362 29.80 5.01 -33.52
N SER A 363 29.46 4.21 -32.51
CA SER A 363 28.08 3.89 -32.10
C SER A 363 27.23 5.08 -31.67
N LEU A 364 27.60 6.32 -32.02
CA LEU A 364 26.96 7.59 -31.67
C LEU A 364 25.45 7.58 -31.89
N VAL A 365 24.97 7.11 -33.06
CA VAL A 365 23.52 7.03 -33.31
C VAL A 365 22.83 6.09 -32.32
N HIS A 366 23.48 4.96 -32.02
CA HIS A 366 22.95 3.97 -31.08
C HIS A 366 23.01 4.46 -29.63
N ASP A 367 24.08 5.14 -29.24
CA ASP A 367 24.30 5.66 -27.89
C ASP A 367 23.35 6.84 -27.60
N GLU A 368 23.15 7.73 -28.57
CA GLU A 368 22.20 8.84 -28.46
C GLU A 368 20.76 8.34 -28.42
N ALA A 369 20.37 7.38 -29.29
CA ALA A 369 19.05 6.76 -29.24
C ALA A 369 18.81 6.04 -27.90
N MET A 370 19.82 5.33 -27.38
CA MET A 370 19.72 4.67 -26.08
C MET A 370 19.64 5.67 -24.93
N ARG A 371 20.36 6.80 -25.00
CA ARG A 371 20.28 7.87 -24.00
C ARG A 371 18.87 8.42 -23.92
N ILE A 372 18.31 8.83 -25.05
CA ILE A 372 16.97 9.42 -25.13
C ILE A 372 15.92 8.41 -24.62
N THR A 373 16.03 7.14 -25.04
CA THR A 373 15.12 6.07 -24.60
C THR A 373 15.23 5.80 -23.10
N LYS A 374 16.44 5.82 -22.52
CA LYS A 374 16.65 5.67 -21.07
C LYS A 374 16.01 6.80 -20.27
N GLU A 375 16.07 8.03 -20.76
CA GLU A 375 15.40 9.18 -20.14
C GLU A 375 13.87 9.00 -20.15
N CYS A 376 13.29 8.60 -21.28
CA CYS A 376 11.86 8.32 -21.40
C CYS A 376 11.44 7.18 -20.46
N ARG A 377 12.20 6.08 -20.44
CA ARG A 377 11.96 4.93 -19.54
C ARG A 377 12.01 5.32 -18.07
N ARG A 378 12.88 6.25 -17.68
CA ARG A 378 12.94 6.76 -16.30
C ARG A 378 11.65 7.49 -15.92
N VAL A 379 11.09 8.28 -16.85
CA VAL A 379 9.81 8.96 -16.64
C VAL A 379 8.68 7.95 -16.49
N PHE A 380 8.57 6.96 -17.38
CA PHE A 380 7.56 5.91 -17.27
C PHE A 380 7.66 5.15 -15.95
N LYS A 381 8.87 4.75 -15.55
CA LYS A 381 9.10 4.04 -14.30
C LYS A 381 8.67 4.85 -13.06
N SER A 382 8.90 6.16 -13.07
CA SER A 382 8.44 7.04 -11.97
C SER A 382 6.92 7.04 -11.86
N ASN A 383 6.22 7.23 -12.98
CA ASN A 383 4.75 7.27 -13.00
C ASN A 383 4.14 5.89 -12.69
N ALA A 384 4.74 4.80 -13.18
CA ALA A 384 4.33 3.44 -12.84
C ALA A 384 4.48 3.17 -11.33
N TRP A 385 5.56 3.65 -10.72
CA TRP A 385 5.76 3.56 -9.28
C TRP A 385 4.71 4.37 -8.49
N ASP A 386 4.34 5.56 -8.97
CA ASP A 386 3.28 6.36 -8.34
C ASP A 386 1.92 5.64 -8.40
N ILE A 387 1.57 5.04 -9.54
CA ILE A 387 0.35 4.23 -9.71
C ILE A 387 0.39 3.02 -8.78
N GLN A 388 1.52 2.30 -8.74
CA GLN A 388 1.70 1.15 -7.85
C GLN A 388 1.54 1.56 -6.38
N SER A 389 2.10 2.71 -5.97
CA SER A 389 1.98 3.22 -4.61
C SER A 389 0.53 3.54 -4.24
N ARG A 390 -0.27 4.06 -5.19
CA ARG A 390 -1.70 4.31 -4.96
C ARG A 390 -2.49 3.03 -4.75
N PHE A 391 -2.32 2.03 -5.63
CA PHE A 391 -2.93 0.71 -5.44
C PHE A 391 -2.50 0.06 -4.13
N GLN A 392 -1.23 0.20 -3.75
CA GLN A 392 -0.73 -0.33 -2.49
C GLN A 392 -1.44 0.33 -1.29
N LYS A 393 -1.63 1.65 -1.31
CA LYS A 393 -2.38 2.37 -0.26
C LYS A 393 -3.85 1.96 -0.22
N GLU A 394 -4.48 1.76 -1.36
CA GLU A 394 -5.86 1.31 -1.45
C GLU A 394 -6.02 -0.10 -0.89
N ILE A 395 -5.16 -1.04 -1.31
CA ILE A 395 -5.10 -2.41 -0.79
C ILE A 395 -4.87 -2.41 0.73
N GLU A 396 -3.89 -1.66 1.22
CA GLU A 396 -3.63 -1.53 2.66
C GLU A 396 -4.85 -0.96 3.41
N ALA A 397 -5.60 -0.04 2.81
CA ALA A 397 -6.82 0.49 3.41
C ALA A 397 -7.95 -0.56 3.45
N HIS A 398 -8.06 -1.44 2.45
CA HIS A 398 -8.99 -2.57 2.48
C HIS A 398 -8.55 -3.63 3.50
N GLU A 399 -7.26 -3.98 3.55
CA GLU A 399 -6.70 -4.92 4.53
C GLU A 399 -6.90 -4.45 5.97
N ARG A 400 -6.67 -3.15 6.25
CA ARG A 400 -6.92 -2.56 7.57
C ARG A 400 -8.39 -2.65 7.96
N ARG A 401 -9.30 -2.24 7.07
CA ARG A 401 -10.76 -2.34 7.29
C ARG A 401 -11.18 -3.79 7.58
N ARG A 402 -10.67 -4.74 6.80
CA ARG A 402 -10.92 -6.17 7.00
C ARG A 402 -10.37 -6.66 8.34
N ALA A 403 -9.16 -6.28 8.71
CA ALA A 403 -8.56 -6.68 9.99
C ALA A 403 -9.35 -6.13 11.20
N GLU A 404 -9.84 -4.90 11.11
CA GLU A 404 -10.72 -4.30 12.12
C GLU A 404 -12.05 -5.05 12.23
N GLN A 405 -12.68 -5.35 11.09
CA GLN A 405 -13.92 -6.14 11.04
C GLN A 405 -13.71 -7.57 11.55
N GLU A 406 -12.63 -8.25 11.17
CA GLU A 406 -12.30 -9.60 11.65
C GLU A 406 -12.04 -9.62 13.16
N LYS A 407 -11.38 -8.57 13.70
CA LYS A 407 -11.20 -8.42 15.13
C LYS A 407 -12.54 -8.21 15.82
N ALA A 408 -13.39 -7.30 15.33
CA ALA A 408 -14.72 -7.08 15.86
C ALA A 408 -15.59 -8.34 15.81
N ALA A 409 -15.47 -9.15 14.75
CA ALA A 409 -16.15 -10.44 14.65
C ALA A 409 -15.67 -11.44 15.72
N LYS A 410 -14.37 -11.53 15.98
CA LYS A 410 -13.83 -12.37 17.05
C LYS A 410 -14.28 -11.91 18.44
N ASP A 411 -14.19 -10.61 18.71
CA ASP A 411 -14.62 -10.03 19.99
C ASP A 411 -16.11 -10.30 20.24
N ASN A 412 -16.95 -10.18 19.21
CA ASN A 412 -18.38 -10.49 19.28
C ASN A 412 -18.66 -12.00 19.44
N GLU A 413 -17.90 -12.86 18.77
CA GLU A 413 -18.02 -14.31 18.92
C GLU A 413 -17.65 -14.77 20.34
N GLU A 414 -16.57 -14.22 20.90
CA GLU A 414 -16.19 -14.44 22.30
C GLU A 414 -17.25 -13.91 23.27
N ALA A 415 -17.84 -12.74 22.99
CA ALA A 415 -18.92 -12.16 23.79
C ALA A 415 -20.17 -13.06 23.81
N VAL A 416 -20.59 -13.60 22.66
CA VAL A 416 -21.72 -14.56 22.58
C VAL A 416 -21.46 -15.78 23.45
N VAL A 417 -20.26 -16.36 23.38
CA VAL A 417 -19.88 -17.52 24.21
C VAL A 417 -19.81 -17.17 25.69
N TYR A 418 -19.25 -16.00 26.02
CA TYR A 418 -19.12 -15.53 27.40
C TYR A 418 -20.49 -15.31 28.05
N PHE A 419 -21.37 -14.52 27.42
CA PHE A 419 -22.69 -14.24 27.96
C PHE A 419 -23.58 -15.49 28.00
N GLY A 420 -23.41 -16.44 27.07
CA GLY A 420 -24.03 -17.76 27.17
C GLY A 420 -23.62 -18.51 28.45
N LYS A 421 -22.32 -18.57 28.76
CA LYS A 421 -21.82 -19.21 29.99
C LYS A 421 -22.29 -18.50 31.27
N VAL A 422 -22.38 -17.17 31.25
CA VAL A 422 -22.89 -16.40 32.39
C VAL A 422 -24.37 -16.67 32.61
N PHE A 423 -25.15 -16.70 31.53
CA PHE A 423 -26.57 -17.06 31.58
C PHE A 423 -26.79 -18.45 32.16
N ASP A 424 -26.08 -19.48 31.66
CA ASP A 424 -26.22 -20.85 32.14
C ASP A 424 -25.90 -20.98 33.64
N LYS A 425 -24.86 -20.28 34.11
CA LYS A 425 -24.48 -20.25 35.53
C LYS A 425 -25.49 -19.48 36.39
N ALA A 426 -26.02 -18.36 35.90
CA ALA A 426 -27.01 -17.58 36.61
C ALA A 426 -28.31 -18.40 36.78
N ASP A 427 -28.73 -19.13 35.75
CA ASP A 427 -29.89 -20.01 35.79
C ASP A 427 -29.67 -21.22 36.72
N GLU A 428 -28.49 -21.84 36.70
CA GLU A 428 -28.13 -22.91 37.64
C GLU A 428 -28.21 -22.43 39.10
N LEU A 429 -27.57 -21.30 39.41
CA LEU A 429 -27.60 -20.71 40.75
C LEU A 429 -29.01 -20.27 41.16
N ALA A 430 -29.80 -19.75 40.23
CA ALA A 430 -31.19 -19.37 40.50
C ALA A 430 -32.01 -20.59 40.91
N ARG A 431 -31.84 -21.73 40.23
CA ARG A 431 -32.47 -23.00 40.60
C ARG A 431 -32.04 -23.46 42.00
N TRP A 432 -30.77 -23.31 42.37
CA TRP A 432 -30.28 -23.68 43.70
C TRP A 432 -30.86 -22.79 44.80
N VAL A 433 -30.91 -21.47 44.57
CA VAL A 433 -31.50 -20.52 45.53
C VAL A 433 -33.00 -20.75 45.69
N ALA A 434 -33.71 -21.01 44.59
CA ALA A 434 -35.14 -21.32 44.60
C ALA A 434 -35.44 -22.57 45.44
N ALA A 435 -34.59 -23.61 45.33
CA ALA A 435 -34.70 -24.86 46.08
C ALA A 435 -34.49 -24.72 47.60
N VAL A 436 -33.91 -23.61 48.07
CA VAL A 436 -33.81 -23.35 49.52
C VAL A 436 -35.18 -22.93 50.04
N GLU A 437 -35.87 -23.85 50.70
CA GLU A 437 -37.11 -23.58 51.43
C GLU A 437 -36.82 -22.74 52.67
N VAL A 438 -37.16 -21.45 52.62
CA VAL A 438 -37.11 -20.54 53.78
C VAL A 438 -38.51 -20.37 54.38
N GLU A 439 -39.54 -20.86 53.70
CA GLU A 439 -40.90 -20.93 54.19
C GLU A 439 -41.30 -22.38 54.41
N VAL A 440 -41.37 -22.80 55.68
CA VAL A 440 -42.28 -23.88 56.04
C VAL A 440 -43.66 -23.26 55.93
N GLU A 441 -44.45 -23.70 54.95
CA GLU A 441 -45.87 -23.40 54.92
C GLU A 441 -46.42 -23.66 56.32
N GLU A 442 -47.04 -22.64 56.93
CA GLU A 442 -47.94 -22.84 58.05
C GLU A 442 -49.04 -23.78 57.55
N ARG A 443 -48.82 -25.09 57.64
CA ARG A 443 -49.87 -26.08 57.61
C ARG A 443 -50.69 -25.81 58.85
N LYS A 444 -51.59 -24.83 58.75
CA LYS A 444 -52.78 -24.74 59.57
C LYS A 444 -53.52 -26.03 59.29
N VAL A 445 -53.23 -27.04 60.11
CA VAL A 445 -54.07 -28.21 60.27
C VAL A 445 -55.41 -27.64 60.71
N LYS A 446 -56.31 -27.44 59.74
CA LYS A 446 -57.72 -27.20 60.01
C LYS A 446 -58.21 -28.44 60.73
N ALA A 447 -58.35 -28.32 62.05
CA ALA A 447 -59.17 -29.22 62.85
C ALA A 447 -60.64 -29.01 62.49
#